data_AF-A0A9J6DAL9-F1
#
_entry.id   AF-A0A9J6DAL9-F1
#
_cell.length_a   1.000
_cell.length_b   1.000
_cell.length_c   1.000
_cell.angle_alpha   90.00
_cell.angle_beta   90.00
_cell.angle_gamma   90.00
#
_symmetry.space_group_name_H-M   'P 1'
#
loop_
_entity.id
_entity.type
_entity.pdbx_description
1 polymer ?
#
loop_
_entity_poly.entity_id
_entity_poly.type
_entity_poly.pdbx_seq_one_letter_code
_entity_poly.pdbx_strand_id
1 'polypeptide(L)'
;MPAQNECSQAPVCSAMEKPPANTLWSVFSSLTSNVLQDNARESVPSQMAEYLGAPVLPRSQNPLEWWKTHGSRLYPALAKVAQKYLSIPATQARSERLFSTAGNVVSSWRELLLPDHVEQLVLLHENLRVQ
;
A
#
# COMPACT_ATOMS: atom_id res chain seq x y z
N MET A 1 -50.26 -15.89 -7.96
CA MET A 1 -48.97 -16.60 -8.16
C MET A 1 -49.18 -17.53 -9.34
N PRO A 2 -48.37 -17.45 -10.42
CA PRO A 2 -46.92 -17.32 -10.37
C PRO A 2 -46.37 -16.02 -10.98
N ALA A 3 -45.21 -15.63 -10.48
CA ALA A 3 -44.37 -14.57 -11.02
C ALA A 3 -43.49 -15.15 -12.14
N GLN A 4 -43.52 -14.52 -13.31
CA GLN A 4 -42.48 -14.68 -14.33
C GLN A 4 -41.72 -13.36 -14.39
N ASN A 5 -40.45 -13.47 -14.01
CA ASN A 5 -39.49 -12.40 -13.85
C ASN A 5 -38.70 -12.25 -15.16
N GLU A 6 -39.16 -11.39 -16.07
CA GLU A 6 -38.35 -10.87 -17.18
C GLU A 6 -37.89 -9.45 -16.82
N CYS A 7 -36.80 -9.36 -16.06
CA CYS A 7 -36.05 -8.12 -15.90
C CYS A 7 -34.99 -8.06 -17.01
N SER A 8 -35.44 -7.74 -18.21
CA SER A 8 -34.58 -7.43 -19.36
C SER A 8 -34.90 -6.02 -19.80
N GLN A 9 -34.24 -5.03 -19.18
CA GLN A 9 -33.81 -3.76 -19.78
C GLN A 9 -33.37 -2.80 -18.66
N ALA A 10 -32.13 -2.97 -18.21
CA ALA A 10 -31.40 -1.82 -17.68
C ALA A 10 -31.08 -0.91 -18.87
N PRO A 11 -31.31 0.41 -18.80
CA PRO A 11 -30.93 1.30 -19.86
C PRO A 11 -29.42 1.22 -20.03
N VAL A 12 -29.02 0.90 -21.25
CA VAL A 12 -27.65 1.01 -21.76
C VAL A 12 -27.11 2.36 -21.30
N CYS A 13 -26.05 2.36 -20.48
CA CYS A 13 -25.30 3.56 -20.15
C CYS A 13 -24.87 4.19 -21.47
N SER A 14 -25.54 5.26 -21.86
CA SER A 14 -25.20 6.09 -22.99
C SER A 14 -23.74 6.52 -22.87
N ALA A 15 -23.04 6.44 -23.99
CA ALA A 15 -21.65 6.87 -24.16
C ALA A 15 -21.31 8.10 -23.31
N MET A 16 -20.20 8.03 -22.59
CA MET A 16 -19.62 9.18 -21.89
C MET A 16 -19.27 10.26 -22.92
N GLU A 17 -20.17 11.22 -23.11
CA GLU A 17 -19.86 12.44 -23.85
C GLU A 17 -18.77 13.19 -23.08
N LYS A 18 -17.67 13.52 -23.76
CA LYS A 18 -16.49 14.14 -23.16
C LYS A 18 -16.91 15.45 -22.48
N PRO A 19 -16.69 15.62 -21.15
CA PRO A 19 -17.14 16.80 -20.43
C PRO A 19 -16.50 18.07 -21.01
N PRO A 20 -17.21 19.22 -21.02
CA PRO A 20 -16.70 20.45 -21.59
C PRO A 20 -15.40 20.88 -20.89
N ALA A 21 -14.48 21.46 -21.67
CA ALA A 21 -13.06 21.64 -21.33
C ALA A 21 -12.77 22.45 -20.05
N ASN A 22 -13.77 23.15 -19.51
CA ASN A 22 -13.72 23.97 -18.29
C ASN A 22 -14.36 23.31 -17.06
N THR A 23 -14.81 22.06 -17.15
CA THR A 23 -15.42 21.36 -16.02
C THR A 23 -14.36 20.92 -15.02
N LEU A 24 -14.69 20.86 -13.71
CA LEU A 24 -13.83 20.25 -12.70
C LEU A 24 -13.33 18.86 -13.10
N TRP A 25 -14.13 18.08 -13.83
CA TRP A 25 -13.73 16.80 -14.39
C TRP A 25 -12.63 16.91 -15.44
N SER A 26 -12.57 17.98 -16.24
CA SER A 26 -11.47 18.26 -17.17
C SER A 26 -10.19 18.57 -16.39
N VAL A 27 -10.28 19.39 -15.35
CA VAL A 27 -9.16 19.73 -14.45
C VAL A 27 -8.67 18.49 -13.70
N PHE A 28 -9.58 17.72 -13.11
CA PHE A 28 -9.29 16.47 -12.41
C PHE A 28 -8.68 15.44 -13.37
N SER A 29 -9.23 15.28 -14.57
CA SER A 29 -8.68 14.40 -15.60
C SER A 29 -7.30 14.86 -16.07
N SER A 30 -7.05 16.18 -16.13
CA SER A 30 -5.74 16.72 -16.48
C SER A 30 -4.71 16.52 -15.36
N LEU A 31 -5.10 16.74 -14.10
CA LEU A 31 -4.25 16.50 -12.93
C LEU A 31 -3.92 15.01 -12.77
N THR A 32 -4.88 14.12 -13.05
CA THR A 32 -4.68 12.66 -13.00
C THR A 32 -4.02 12.10 -14.25
N SER A 33 -4.20 12.72 -15.43
CA SER A 33 -3.49 12.32 -16.66
C SER A 33 -1.99 12.46 -16.52
N ASN A 34 -1.48 13.49 -15.81
CA ASN A 34 -0.04 13.61 -15.53
C ASN A 34 0.49 12.49 -14.62
N VAL A 35 -0.33 11.99 -13.69
CA VAL A 35 0.02 10.83 -12.84
C VAL A 35 0.07 9.53 -13.65
N LEU A 36 -0.73 9.43 -14.72
CA LEU A 36 -0.76 8.29 -15.63
C LEU A 36 0.26 8.38 -16.78
N GLN A 37 0.65 9.58 -17.20
CA GLN A 37 1.59 9.81 -18.31
C GLN A 37 3.07 9.70 -17.92
N ASP A 38 3.41 9.66 -16.63
CA ASP A 38 4.80 9.54 -16.18
C ASP A 38 5.39 8.11 -16.28
N ASN A 39 4.79 7.24 -17.10
CA ASN A 39 5.30 5.90 -17.35
C ASN A 39 5.28 5.60 -18.86
N ALA A 40 6.23 6.15 -19.60
CA ALA A 40 6.74 5.54 -20.83
C ALA A 40 7.50 4.23 -20.48
N ARG A 41 6.82 3.32 -19.79
CA ARG A 41 7.28 2.02 -19.30
C ARG A 41 6.14 1.05 -19.60
N GLU A 42 6.48 -0.14 -20.08
CA GLU A 42 5.56 -1.20 -20.50
C GLU A 42 4.24 -1.22 -19.71
N SER A 43 3.13 -1.38 -20.44
CA SER A 43 1.77 -1.47 -19.90
C SER A 43 1.74 -2.33 -18.64
N VAL A 44 1.20 -1.82 -17.53
CA VAL A 44 1.13 -2.54 -16.23
C VAL A 44 0.63 -3.99 -16.36
N PRO A 45 -0.42 -4.29 -17.17
CA PRO A 45 -0.82 -5.65 -17.50
C PRO A 45 0.28 -6.55 -18.06
N SER A 46 1.18 -6.00 -18.89
CA SER A 46 2.31 -6.74 -19.49
C SER A 46 3.34 -7.11 -18.43
N GLN A 47 3.75 -6.16 -17.59
CA GLN A 47 4.67 -6.42 -16.47
C GLN A 47 4.08 -7.47 -15.50
N MET A 48 2.77 -7.42 -15.28
CA MET A 48 2.07 -8.39 -14.44
C MET A 48 2.07 -9.79 -15.06
N ALA A 49 1.77 -9.90 -16.36
CA ALA A 49 1.78 -11.18 -17.06
C ALA A 49 3.20 -11.81 -17.05
N GLU A 50 4.23 -11.00 -17.27
CA GLU A 50 5.62 -11.46 -17.24
C GLU A 50 6.05 -11.90 -15.84
N TYR A 51 5.74 -11.11 -14.80
CA TYR A 51 6.05 -11.47 -13.41
C TYR A 51 5.36 -12.76 -12.97
N LEU A 52 4.11 -12.98 -13.39
CA LEU A 52 3.37 -14.21 -13.09
C LEU A 52 3.91 -15.43 -13.85
N GLY A 53 4.57 -15.22 -14.98
CA GLY A 53 5.27 -16.28 -15.74
C GLY A 53 6.71 -16.53 -15.29
N ALA A 54 7.29 -15.65 -14.47
CA ALA A 54 8.65 -15.77 -13.98
C ALA A 54 8.79 -16.92 -12.96
N PRO A 55 9.99 -17.52 -12.84
CA PRO A 55 10.23 -18.55 -11.85
C PRO A 55 10.04 -18.04 -10.42
N VAL A 56 9.43 -18.86 -9.57
CA VAL A 56 9.18 -18.52 -8.16
C VAL A 56 10.51 -18.38 -7.42
N LEU A 57 10.61 -17.31 -6.63
CA LEU A 57 11.78 -17.06 -5.79
C LEU A 57 12.00 -18.22 -4.80
N PRO A 58 13.23 -18.76 -4.65
CA PRO A 58 13.52 -19.78 -3.66
C PRO A 58 13.21 -19.30 -2.25
N ARG A 59 12.70 -20.20 -1.39
CA ARG A 59 12.36 -19.87 0.01
C ARG A 59 13.55 -19.40 0.86
N SER A 60 14.78 -19.62 0.39
CA SER A 60 16.01 -19.15 1.04
C SER A 60 16.34 -17.69 0.77
N GLN A 61 15.69 -17.04 -0.21
CA GLN A 61 15.95 -15.65 -0.58
C GLN A 61 14.91 -14.71 0.01
N ASN A 62 15.36 -13.48 0.32
CA ASN A 62 14.48 -12.45 0.86
C ASN A 62 13.70 -11.77 -0.28
N PRO A 63 12.36 -11.79 -0.27
CA PRO A 63 11.56 -11.16 -1.32
C PRO A 63 11.75 -9.64 -1.38
N LEU A 64 11.98 -8.96 -0.25
CA LEU A 64 12.24 -7.51 -0.23
C LEU A 64 13.55 -7.15 -0.93
N GLU A 65 14.60 -7.95 -0.74
CA GLU A 65 15.89 -7.72 -1.42
C GLU A 65 15.78 -7.98 -2.92
N TRP A 66 15.04 -9.02 -3.32
CA TRP A 66 14.78 -9.32 -4.72
C TRP A 66 14.02 -8.18 -5.40
N TRP A 67 12.97 -7.66 -4.77
CA TRP A 67 12.22 -6.50 -5.29
C TRP A 67 13.06 -5.22 -5.36
N LYS A 68 13.99 -5.03 -4.42
CA LYS A 68 14.92 -3.89 -4.42
C LYS A 68 15.92 -3.94 -5.58
N THR A 69 16.45 -5.11 -5.88
CA THR A 69 17.56 -5.30 -6.84
C THR A 69 17.10 -5.64 -8.26
N HIS A 70 16.16 -6.58 -8.38
CA HIS A 70 15.70 -7.10 -9.67
C HIS A 70 14.34 -6.51 -10.05
N GLY A 71 13.40 -6.51 -9.11
CA GLY A 71 12.03 -6.02 -9.34
C GLY A 71 11.98 -4.53 -9.72
N SER A 72 12.84 -3.69 -9.14
CA SER A 72 12.91 -2.26 -9.46
C SER A 72 13.31 -1.97 -10.92
N ARG A 73 14.15 -2.84 -11.51
CA ARG A 73 14.61 -2.73 -12.90
C ARG A 73 13.65 -3.38 -13.89
N LEU A 74 13.14 -4.56 -13.55
CA LEU A 74 12.31 -5.38 -14.44
C LEU A 74 10.85 -4.91 -14.43
N TYR A 75 10.31 -4.59 -13.25
CA TYR A 75 8.89 -4.28 -13.06
C TYR A 75 8.72 -2.99 -12.26
N PRO A 76 9.08 -1.82 -12.82
CA PRO A 76 9.10 -0.56 -12.08
C PRO A 76 7.73 -0.15 -11.53
N ALA A 77 6.63 -0.53 -12.18
CA ALA A 77 5.28 -0.26 -11.68
C ALA A 77 4.91 -1.21 -10.54
N LEU A 78 5.20 -2.51 -10.67
CA LEU A 78 4.92 -3.50 -9.63
C LEU A 78 5.84 -3.32 -8.43
N ALA A 79 7.08 -2.89 -8.61
CA ALA A 79 8.03 -2.69 -7.51
C ALA A 79 7.54 -1.66 -6.49
N LYS A 80 6.90 -0.57 -6.95
CA LYS A 80 6.27 0.43 -6.07
C LYS A 80 5.18 -0.20 -5.20
N VAL A 81 4.38 -1.08 -5.79
CA VAL A 81 3.29 -1.79 -5.10
C VAL A 81 3.84 -2.84 -4.15
N ALA A 82 4.78 -3.67 -4.62
CA ALA A 82 5.43 -4.71 -3.84
C ALA A 82 6.14 -4.13 -2.62
N GLN A 83 6.83 -3.01 -2.75
CA GLN A 83 7.45 -2.32 -1.61
C GLN A 83 6.42 -1.93 -0.55
N LYS A 84 5.26 -1.41 -0.96
CA LYS A 84 4.18 -1.02 -0.03
C LYS A 84 3.59 -2.22 0.71
N TYR A 85 3.37 -3.35 0.04
CA TYR A 85 2.72 -4.51 0.66
C TYR A 85 3.68 -5.40 1.44
N LEU A 86 4.91 -5.59 0.96
CA LEU A 86 5.91 -6.43 1.63
C LEU A 86 6.55 -5.75 2.84
N SER A 87 6.51 -4.43 2.93
CA SER A 87 7.02 -3.69 4.10
C SER A 87 6.07 -3.72 5.30
N ILE A 88 4.83 -4.18 5.11
CA ILE A 88 3.85 -4.30 6.19
C ILE A 88 4.26 -5.49 7.07
N PRO A 89 4.57 -5.29 8.35
CA PRO A 89 4.88 -6.40 9.24
C PRO A 89 3.65 -7.31 9.37
N ALA A 90 3.85 -8.62 9.19
CA ALA A 90 2.77 -9.60 9.23
C ALA A 90 2.12 -9.78 10.62
N THR A 91 2.67 -9.19 11.68
CA THR A 91 2.29 -9.47 13.07
C THR A 91 2.03 -8.19 13.88
N GLN A 92 0.92 -8.17 14.62
CA GLN A 92 0.65 -7.20 15.69
C GLN A 92 1.62 -7.31 16.89
N ALA A 93 2.48 -8.34 16.90
CA ALA A 93 3.47 -8.57 17.95
C ALA A 93 4.41 -7.38 18.21
N ARG A 94 4.61 -6.47 17.24
CA ARG A 94 5.38 -5.25 17.47
C ARG A 94 4.65 -4.27 18.38
N SER A 95 3.35 -4.05 18.18
CA SER A 95 2.57 -3.16 19.05
C SER A 95 2.39 -3.77 20.44
N GLU A 96 2.24 -5.09 20.57
CA GLU A 96 2.16 -5.77 21.88
C GLU A 96 3.48 -5.70 22.65
N ARG A 97 4.63 -5.90 21.98
CA ARG A 97 5.96 -5.69 22.59
C ARG A 97 6.15 -4.25 23.01
N LEU A 98 5.75 -3.31 22.16
CA LEU A 98 5.85 -1.88 22.46
C LEU A 98 4.97 -1.51 23.67
N PHE A 99 3.76 -2.04 23.77
CA PHE A 99 2.86 -1.83 24.92
C PHE A 99 3.38 -2.52 26.19
N SER A 100 3.98 -3.70 26.07
CA SER A 100 4.59 -4.40 27.20
C SER A 100 5.81 -3.65 27.73
N THR A 101 6.67 -3.15 26.83
CA THR A 101 7.83 -2.31 27.19
C THR A 101 7.37 -0.99 27.79
N ALA A 102 6.34 -0.35 27.22
CA ALA A 102 5.73 0.86 27.78
C ALA A 102 5.20 0.61 29.20
N GLY A 103 4.52 -0.52 29.43
CA GLY A 103 4.08 -0.95 30.76
C GLY A 103 5.23 -1.09 31.76
N ASN A 104 6.41 -1.53 31.31
CA ASN A 104 7.61 -1.61 32.14
C ASN A 104 8.32 -0.25 32.34
N VAL A 105 8.17 0.71 31.42
CA VAL A 105 8.62 2.10 31.60
C VAL A 105 7.72 2.85 32.58
N VAL A 106 6.43 2.51 32.60
CA VAL A 106 5.39 3.12 33.44
C VAL A 106 5.24 2.42 34.80
N SER A 107 5.87 1.26 35.01
CA SER A 107 5.71 0.50 36.27
C SER A 107 6.16 1.30 37.50
N SER A 108 5.20 1.52 38.41
CA SER A 108 5.17 1.96 39.84
C SER A 108 6.19 2.96 40.41
N TRP A 109 7.38 3.16 39.83
CA TRP A 109 8.41 4.06 40.34
C TRP A 109 8.32 5.49 39.78
N ARG A 110 7.41 5.77 38.84
CA ARG A 110 7.31 7.06 38.14
C ARG A 110 5.86 7.52 37.88
N GLU A 111 5.03 7.53 38.91
CA GLU A 111 3.64 8.04 38.83
C GLU A 111 3.52 9.54 38.47
N LEU A 112 4.63 10.26 38.28
CA LEU A 112 4.67 11.67 37.86
C LEU A 112 5.00 11.91 36.38
N LEU A 113 5.19 10.87 35.56
CA LEU A 113 5.43 11.07 34.13
C LEU A 113 4.12 11.39 33.40
N LEU A 114 4.04 12.56 32.78
CA LEU A 114 2.98 12.86 31.83
C LEU A 114 3.01 11.86 30.66
N PRO A 115 1.84 11.48 30.12
CA PRO A 115 1.73 10.51 29.02
C PRO A 115 2.59 10.90 27.80
N ASP A 116 2.74 12.19 27.51
CA ASP A 116 3.61 12.70 26.43
C ASP A 116 5.09 12.29 26.61
N HIS A 117 5.60 12.30 27.84
CA HIS A 117 6.99 11.91 28.12
C HIS A 117 7.18 10.39 28.03
N VAL A 118 6.14 9.60 28.32
CA VAL A 118 6.18 8.14 28.16
C VAL A 118 6.27 7.77 26.68
N GLU A 119 5.49 8.43 25.82
CA GLU A 119 5.55 8.22 24.37
C GLU A 119 6.95 8.52 23.83
N GLN A 120 7.54 9.67 24.22
CA GLN A 120 8.89 10.04 23.82
C GLN A 120 9.94 9.03 24.29
N LEU A 121 9.85 8.53 25.53
CA LEU A 121 10.77 7.54 26.08
C LEU A 121 10.66 6.19 25.35
N VAL A 122 9.44 5.73 25.06
CA VAL A 122 9.22 4.48 24.32
C VAL A 122 9.73 4.61 22.88
N LEU A 123 9.50 5.75 22.23
CA LEU A 123 10.02 6.04 20.90
C LEU A 123 11.55 6.04 20.89
N LEU A 124 12.20 6.75 21.82
CA LEU A 124 13.66 6.76 21.96
C LEU A 124 14.20 5.35 22.22
N HIS A 125 13.60 4.61 23.14
CA HIS A 125 14.03 3.26 23.51
C HIS A 125 13.96 2.29 22.34
N GLU A 126 12.87 2.30 21.57
CA GLU A 126 12.73 1.38 20.41
C GLU A 126 13.63 1.81 19.24
N ASN A 127 13.82 3.11 18.98
CA ASN A 127 14.65 3.57 17.87
C ASN A 127 16.16 3.45 18.14
N LEU A 128 16.61 3.61 19.39
CA LEU A 128 18.02 3.42 19.75
C LEU A 128 18.47 1.95 19.66
N ARG A 129 17.54 0.99 19.69
CA ARG A 129 17.83 -0.45 19.55
C ARG A 129 17.92 -0.92 18.10
N VAL A 130 17.55 -0.06 17.16
CA VAL A 130 17.52 -0.34 15.71
C VAL A 130 18.80 0.16 15.01
N GLN A 131 19.74 0.78 15.75
CA GLN A 131 21.12 1.08 15.30
C GLN A 131 22.07 -0.08 15.60
#